data_AF-A0A0B1SNV2-F1
#
_entry.id   AF-A0A0B1SNV2-F1
#
_cell.length_a   1.000
_cell.length_b   1.000
_cell.length_c   1.000
_cell.angle_alpha   90.00
_cell.angle_beta   90.00
_cell.angle_gamma   90.00
#
_symmetry.space_group_name_H-M   'P 1'
#
loop_
_entity.id
_entity.type
_entity.pdbx_description
1 polymer ?
#
loop_
_entity_poly.entity_id
_entity_poly.type
_entity_poly.pdbx_seq_one_letter_code
_entity_poly.pdbx_strand_id
1 'polypeptide(L)'
;MVVHKRCHEKVVCKCTGNGVEENSGDAGDAALGRFNIDLPHHFDAHFYTRPTFCDHCGSLLYGLSHQGLQCSCCKMNVHKRCQHNAIHNCGINTKEIGAALANLGLTGNRMNARYTKKVRGTQNKKILEQFSSDKNFL
;
A
#
# COMPACT_ATOMS: atom_id res chain seq x y z
N MET A 1 -13.41 14.34 -5.40
CA MET A 1 -12.90 15.26 -6.43
C MET A 1 -14.05 15.57 -7.37
N VAL A 2 -14.53 16.80 -7.43
CA VAL A 2 -15.63 17.18 -8.33
C VAL A 2 -14.98 17.74 -9.59
N VAL A 3 -15.10 17.02 -10.70
CA VAL A 3 -14.57 17.45 -12.00
C VAL A 3 -15.71 17.60 -12.98
N HIS A 4 -15.57 18.57 -13.88
CA HIS A 4 -16.54 18.78 -14.94
C HIS A 4 -16.65 17.52 -15.83
N LYS A 5 -17.86 17.27 -16.32
CA LYS A 5 -18.16 16.12 -17.21
C LYS A 5 -17.24 16.04 -18.44
N ARG A 6 -16.78 17.18 -18.95
CA ARG A 6 -15.82 17.27 -20.08
C ARG A 6 -14.35 17.09 -19.69
N CYS A 7 -14.01 17.23 -18.41
CA CYS A 7 -12.65 17.10 -17.90
C CYS A 7 -12.39 15.73 -17.24
N HIS A 8 -13.45 14.96 -16.97
CA HIS A 8 -13.39 13.64 -16.37
C HIS A 8 -12.44 12.69 -17.12
N GLU A 9 -12.54 12.61 -18.45
CA GLU A 9 -11.66 11.74 -19.25
C GLU A 9 -10.18 12.16 -19.25
N LYS A 10 -9.88 13.43 -19.00
CA LYS A 10 -8.50 13.96 -18.98
C LYS A 10 -7.80 13.78 -17.63
N VAL A 11 -8.56 13.49 -16.58
CA VAL A 11 -8.04 13.35 -15.20
C VAL A 11 -8.15 11.92 -14.68
N VAL A 12 -8.82 11.02 -15.41
CA VAL A 12 -8.85 9.59 -15.08
C VAL A 12 -7.64 8.94 -15.73
N CYS A 13 -6.62 8.66 -14.92
CA CYS A 13 -5.54 7.78 -15.34
C CYS A 13 -6.11 6.36 -15.50
N LYS A 14 -5.91 5.72 -16.66
CA LYS A 14 -6.32 4.32 -16.85
C LYS A 14 -5.48 3.45 -15.91
N CYS A 15 -6.11 2.99 -14.84
CA CYS A 15 -5.49 2.06 -13.90
C CYS A 15 -5.15 0.77 -14.66
N THR A 16 -3.89 0.34 -14.66
CA THR A 16 -3.44 -0.96 -15.21
C THR A 16 -3.88 -2.13 -14.31
N GLY A 17 -4.91 -1.94 -13.49
CA GLY A 17 -5.28 -2.81 -12.39
C GLY A 17 -6.77 -2.68 -12.10
N ASN A 18 -7.54 -3.31 -12.98
CA ASN A 18 -8.78 -4.02 -12.63
C ASN A 18 -9.04 -5.00 -13.77
N GLY A 19 -8.29 -6.10 -13.79
CA GLY A 19 -8.60 -7.24 -14.65
C GLY A 19 -9.82 -7.93 -14.06
N VAL A 20 -11.01 -7.50 -14.48
CA VAL A 20 -12.13 -8.43 -14.57
C VAL A 20 -11.82 -9.25 -15.82
N GLU A 21 -11.74 -10.56 -15.62
CA GLU A 21 -11.49 -11.61 -16.61
C GLU A 21 -12.28 -11.39 -17.91
N GLU A 22 -11.63 -11.03 -19.03
CA GLU A 22 -12.13 -11.36 -20.37
C GLU A 22 -10.97 -11.69 -21.32
N ASN A 23 -11.09 -12.88 -21.91
CA ASN A 23 -10.18 -13.58 -22.79
C ASN A 23 -9.88 -12.80 -24.09
N SER A 24 -8.68 -12.23 -24.22
CA SER A 24 -8.06 -11.93 -25.52
C SER A 24 -6.54 -11.79 -25.33
N GLY A 25 -5.80 -12.65 -26.02
CA GLY A 25 -4.36 -12.78 -25.87
C GLY A 25 -3.61 -11.52 -26.28
N ASP A 26 -2.74 -11.05 -25.37
CA ASP A 26 -1.56 -10.29 -25.72
C ASP A 26 -0.41 -10.78 -24.83
N ALA A 27 0.64 -11.26 -25.47
CA ALA A 27 1.83 -11.80 -24.82
C ALA A 27 2.71 -10.63 -24.34
N GLY A 28 2.62 -10.28 -23.05
CA GLY A 28 3.35 -9.15 -22.49
C GLY A 28 3.78 -9.35 -21.04
N ASP A 29 4.96 -9.95 -20.85
CA ASP A 29 5.84 -9.83 -19.69
C ASP A 29 5.29 -10.30 -18.32
N ALA A 30 5.09 -11.61 -18.23
CA ALA A 30 4.88 -12.32 -16.97
C ALA A 30 6.23 -12.59 -16.27
N ALA A 31 6.77 -11.67 -15.46
CA ALA A 31 7.81 -12.00 -14.45
C ALA A 31 8.23 -10.87 -13.48
N LEU A 32 7.36 -9.94 -13.07
CA LEU A 32 7.65 -9.21 -11.83
C LEU A 32 6.40 -9.07 -10.95
N GLY A 33 6.26 -10.07 -10.07
CA GLY A 33 5.09 -10.34 -9.24
C GLY A 33 4.55 -9.09 -8.55
N ARG A 34 3.35 -8.69 -8.97
CA ARG A 34 2.46 -7.95 -8.08
C ARG A 34 2.11 -8.93 -6.98
N PHE A 35 2.62 -8.70 -5.78
CA PHE A 35 2.34 -9.55 -4.63
C PHE A 35 0.85 -9.41 -4.28
N ASN A 36 0.02 -10.27 -4.84
CA ASN A 36 -1.36 -10.44 -4.40
C ASN A 36 -1.31 -11.20 -3.08
N ILE A 37 -1.05 -10.47 -2.00
CA ILE A 37 -1.10 -11.00 -0.64
C ILE A 37 -2.56 -10.81 -0.19
N ASP A 38 -3.35 -11.84 -0.40
CA ASP A 38 -4.72 -11.93 0.12
C ASP A 38 -4.62 -12.47 1.55
N LEU A 39 -4.52 -11.56 2.52
CA LEU A 39 -4.53 -11.91 3.93
C LEU A 39 -5.76 -11.28 4.60
N PRO A 40 -6.84 -12.06 4.79
CA PRO A 40 -8.08 -11.54 5.33
C PRO A 40 -7.90 -11.07 6.79
N HIS A 41 -8.63 -10.02 7.16
CA HIS A 41 -8.67 -9.52 8.52
C HIS A 41 -9.60 -10.36 9.41
N HIS A 42 -9.13 -10.74 10.60
CA HIS A 42 -9.98 -11.30 11.65
C HIS A 42 -10.59 -10.15 12.48
N PHE A 43 -11.86 -9.86 12.27
CA PHE A 43 -12.57 -8.73 12.89
C PHE A 43 -13.45 -9.20 14.05
N ASP A 44 -13.24 -8.62 15.23
CA ASP A 44 -14.01 -8.87 16.44
C ASP A 44 -14.77 -7.63 16.88
N ALA A 45 -15.94 -7.81 17.49
CA ALA A 45 -16.72 -6.68 18.00
C ALA A 45 -16.01 -6.03 19.19
N HIS A 46 -15.73 -4.73 19.09
CA HIS A 46 -15.01 -4.00 20.13
C HIS A 46 -15.81 -2.81 20.66
N PHE A 47 -15.67 -2.53 21.96
CA PHE A 47 -16.31 -1.39 22.61
C PHE A 47 -15.31 -0.23 22.72
N TYR A 48 -15.60 0.86 22.01
CA TYR A 48 -14.77 2.05 22.05
C TYR A 48 -15.29 3.04 23.10
N THR A 49 -14.43 3.39 24.06
CA THR A 49 -14.69 4.42 25.08
C THR A 49 -14.51 5.83 24.54
N ARG A 50 -13.84 5.99 23.39
CA ARG A 50 -13.56 7.26 22.73
C ARG A 50 -14.14 7.25 21.31
N PRO A 51 -14.53 8.41 20.76
CA PRO A 51 -14.98 8.50 19.37
C PRO A 51 -13.86 8.03 18.44
N THR A 52 -14.14 6.99 17.65
CA THR A 52 -13.20 6.39 16.69
C THR A 52 -13.72 6.55 15.27
N PHE A 53 -12.81 6.61 14.30
CA PHE A 53 -13.16 6.68 12.88
C PHE A 53 -12.89 5.35 12.20
N CYS A 54 -13.67 5.04 11.18
CA CYS A 54 -13.49 3.85 10.36
C CYS A 54 -12.34 4.06 9.39
N ASP A 55 -11.34 3.19 9.42
CA ASP A 55 -10.14 3.27 8.56
C ASP A 55 -10.46 3.03 7.08
N HIS A 56 -11.60 2.40 6.78
CA HIS A 56 -12.04 2.15 5.41
C HIS A 56 -12.76 3.34 4.76
N CYS A 57 -13.69 3.99 5.46
CA CYS A 57 -14.51 5.07 4.89
C CYS A 57 -14.23 6.46 5.48
N GLY A 58 -13.35 6.56 6.48
CA GLY A 58 -12.99 7.81 7.17
C GLY A 58 -14.12 8.44 7.99
N SER A 59 -15.29 7.81 8.08
CA SER A 59 -16.44 8.32 8.83
C SER A 59 -16.44 7.82 10.27
N LEU A 60 -17.04 8.60 11.17
CA LEU A 60 -17.14 8.27 12.59
C LEU A 60 -17.88 6.94 12.81
N LEU A 61 -17.38 6.11 13.72
CA LEU A 61 -18.09 4.95 14.27
C LEU A 61 -19.10 5.47 15.29
N TYR A 62 -20.38 5.55 14.90
CA TYR A 62 -21.46 6.09 15.72
C TYR A 62 -22.24 4.98 16.43
N GLY A 63 -22.67 5.25 17.68
CA GLY A 63 -23.50 4.35 18.49
C GLY A 63 -23.13 4.34 19.97
N LEU A 64 -24.05 3.89 20.83
CA LEU A 64 -23.83 3.79 22.29
C LEU A 64 -23.05 2.51 22.67
N SER A 65 -23.21 1.41 21.93
CA SER A 65 -22.54 0.12 22.15
C SER A 65 -22.35 -0.63 20.81
N HIS A 66 -21.34 -1.51 20.71
CA HIS A 66 -20.98 -2.24 19.47
C HIS A 66 -20.86 -1.37 18.21
N GLN A 67 -20.21 -0.21 18.36
CA GLN A 67 -20.04 0.82 17.32
C GLN A 67 -19.31 0.31 16.07
N GLY A 68 -18.40 -0.66 16.24
CA GLY A 68 -17.77 -1.32 15.11
C GLY A 68 -16.96 -2.54 15.48
N LEU A 69 -16.11 -2.91 14.54
CA LEU A 69 -15.27 -4.09 14.56
C LEU A 69 -13.80 -3.65 14.62
N GLN A 70 -12.98 -4.42 15.32
CA GLN A 70 -11.54 -4.22 15.39
C GLN A 70 -10.83 -5.49 14.92
N CYS A 71 -9.81 -5.34 14.09
CA CYS A 71 -8.98 -6.48 13.74
C CYS A 71 -8.03 -6.86 14.89
N SER A 72 -8.01 -8.13 15.29
CA SER A 72 -7.14 -8.62 16.38
C SER A 72 -5.64 -8.50 16.05
N CYS A 73 -5.26 -8.70 14.79
CA CYS A 73 -3.87 -8.69 14.34
C CYS A 73 -3.33 -7.26 14.11
N CYS A 74 -4.03 -6.45 13.31
CA CYS A 74 -3.53 -5.13 12.89
C CYS A 74 -4.19 -3.94 13.61
N LYS A 75 -5.19 -4.18 14.47
CA LYS A 75 -5.93 -3.15 15.22
C LYS A 75 -6.67 -2.11 14.35
N MET A 76 -6.95 -2.46 13.09
CA MET A 76 -7.75 -1.64 12.19
C MET A 76 -9.22 -1.64 12.61
N ASN A 77 -9.84 -0.46 12.63
CA ASN A 77 -11.21 -0.27 13.10
C ASN A 77 -12.13 -0.02 11.90
N VAL A 78 -13.20 -0.79 11.79
CA VAL A 78 -14.15 -0.71 10.67
C VAL A 78 -15.60 -0.79 11.13
N HIS A 79 -16.51 -0.19 10.35
CA HIS A 79 -17.94 -0.40 10.55
C HIS A 79 -18.33 -1.83 10.17
N LYS A 80 -19.44 -2.34 10.72
CA LYS A 80 -20.03 -3.62 10.31
C LYS A 80 -20.28 -3.71 8.79
N ARG A 81 -20.77 -2.61 8.18
CA ARG A 81 -20.97 -2.51 6.73
C ARG A 81 -19.67 -2.44 5.92
N CYS A 82 -18.58 -1.98 6.53
CA CYS A 82 -17.29 -1.80 5.86
C CYS A 82 -16.42 -3.06 5.93
N GLN A 83 -16.82 -4.07 6.71
CA GLN A 83 -16.08 -5.32 6.88
C GLN A 83 -15.81 -6.03 5.55
N HIS A 84 -16.82 -6.15 4.68
CA HIS A 84 -16.69 -6.85 3.41
C HIS A 84 -15.87 -6.07 2.37
N ASN A 85 -15.84 -4.75 2.47
CA ASN A 85 -15.10 -3.89 1.52
C ASN A 85 -13.70 -3.51 2.02
N ALA A 86 -13.30 -4.00 3.20
CA ALA A 86 -11.97 -3.78 3.72
C ALA A 86 -10.94 -4.53 2.86
N ILE A 87 -9.80 -3.89 2.61
CA ILE A 87 -8.70 -4.49 1.83
C ILE A 87 -8.12 -5.65 2.63
N HIS A 88 -7.86 -6.78 1.97
CA HIS A 88 -7.27 -8.01 2.53
C HIS A 88 -5.74 -7.91 2.75
N ASN A 89 -5.25 -6.87 3.41
CA ASN A 89 -3.82 -6.64 3.62
C ASN A 89 -3.41 -6.73 5.11
N CYS A 90 -4.04 -7.64 5.87
CA CYS A 90 -3.87 -7.72 7.31
C CYS A 90 -2.41 -7.98 7.71
N GLY A 91 -1.86 -7.20 8.65
CA GLY A 91 -0.50 -7.44 9.19
C GLY A 91 0.65 -7.06 8.24
N ILE A 92 0.36 -6.43 7.11
CA ILE A 92 1.39 -6.06 6.13
C ILE A 92 2.07 -4.75 6.53
N ASN A 93 3.36 -4.81 6.87
CA ASN A 93 4.20 -3.64 7.10
C ASN A 93 4.71 -3.07 5.77
N THR A 94 4.00 -2.09 5.20
CA THR A 94 4.39 -1.46 3.94
C THR A 94 5.81 -0.86 3.97
N LYS A 95 6.29 -0.43 5.15
CA LYS A 95 7.65 0.10 5.33
C LYS A 95 8.73 -0.96 5.15
N GLU A 96 8.50 -2.15 5.71
CA GLU A 96 9.44 -3.27 5.64
C GLU A 96 9.48 -3.86 4.24
N ILE A 97 8.30 -4.02 3.62
CA ILE A 97 8.21 -4.45 2.22
C ILE A 97 8.88 -3.42 1.31
N GLY A 98 8.66 -2.12 1.54
CA GLY A 98 9.33 -1.06 0.79
C GLY A 98 10.85 -1.11 0.94
N ALA A 99 11.37 -1.38 2.14
CA ALA A 99 12.79 -1.52 2.39
C ALA A 99 13.39 -2.78 1.72
N ALA A 100 12.70 -3.92 1.81
CA ALA A 100 13.11 -5.15 1.15
C ALA A 100 13.13 -4.99 -0.39
N LEU A 101 12.10 -4.37 -0.96
CA LEU A 101 12.05 -4.08 -2.41
C LEU A 101 13.15 -3.12 -2.85
N ALA A 102 13.48 -2.11 -2.02
CA ALA A 102 14.57 -1.18 -2.29
C ALA A 102 15.93 -1.90 -2.31
N ASN A 103 16.17 -2.84 -1.38
CA ASN A 103 17.38 -3.66 -1.34
C ASN A 103 17.47 -4.62 -2.54
N LEU A 104 16.33 -5.12 -3.02
CA LEU A 104 16.24 -6.01 -4.19
C LEU A 104 16.28 -5.24 -5.53
N GLY A 105 16.33 -3.90 -5.52
CA GLY A 105 16.35 -3.08 -6.74
C GLY A 105 15.06 -3.12 -7.56
N LEU A 106 13.96 -3.66 -7.01
CA LEU A 106 12.67 -3.79 -7.67
C LEU A 106 11.83 -2.53 -7.43
N THR A 107 12.09 -1.47 -8.19
CA THR A 107 11.25 -0.27 -8.13
C THR A 107 9.95 -0.50 -8.88
N GLY A 108 8.85 -0.66 -8.15
CA GLY A 108 7.50 -0.73 -8.70
C GLY A 108 7.16 0.51 -9.53
N ASN A 109 7.08 0.31 -10.83
CA ASN A 109 6.64 1.22 -11.90
C ASN A 109 7.56 2.37 -12.34
N ARG A 110 7.94 2.23 -13.61
CA ARG A 110 8.30 3.25 -14.62
C ARG A 110 7.13 4.19 -14.96
N MET A 111 6.34 4.63 -13.99
CA MET A 111 5.27 5.63 -14.19
C MET A 111 5.37 6.76 -13.17
N ASN A 112 6.53 7.43 -13.11
CA ASN A 112 6.65 8.89 -13.01
C ASN A 112 8.14 9.25 -13.11
N ALA A 113 8.72 9.13 -14.31
CA ALA A 113 10.10 9.55 -14.58
C ALA A 113 10.37 11.05 -14.32
N ARG A 114 9.36 11.83 -13.89
CA ARG A 114 9.49 13.26 -13.57
C ARG A 114 9.70 13.59 -12.09
N TYR A 115 9.52 12.67 -11.13
CA TYR A 115 9.67 13.02 -9.70
C TYR A 115 10.98 12.59 -9.02
N THR A 116 11.68 11.54 -9.48
CA THR A 116 12.80 10.95 -8.71
C THR A 116 14.21 11.24 -9.25
N LYS A 117 14.43 12.34 -10.00
CA LYS A 117 15.81 12.76 -10.36
C LYS A 117 16.67 13.15 -9.13
N LYS A 118 16.11 13.20 -7.91
CA LYS A 118 16.81 13.69 -6.70
C LYS A 118 17.32 12.61 -5.73
N VAL A 119 16.98 11.33 -5.89
CA VAL A 119 17.38 10.27 -4.91
C VAL A 119 18.25 9.18 -5.56
N ARG A 120 19.16 9.57 -6.45
CA ARG A 120 20.09 8.65 -7.10
C ARG A 120 21.56 8.87 -6.70
N GLY A 121 21.84 9.89 -5.89
CA GLY A 121 23.22 10.33 -5.60
C GLY A 121 23.77 10.01 -4.21
N THR A 122 22.93 9.62 -3.23
CA THR A 122 23.33 9.82 -1.81
C THR A 122 23.60 8.54 -1.01
N GLN A 123 23.19 7.35 -1.46
CA GLN A 123 23.41 6.13 -0.65
C GLN A 123 24.66 5.31 -1.05
N ASN A 124 25.08 5.33 -2.31
CA ASN A 124 26.28 4.57 -2.72
C ASN A 124 27.61 5.16 -2.20
N LYS A 125 27.63 6.42 -1.73
CA LYS A 125 28.85 7.01 -1.16
C LYS A 125 29.14 6.57 0.28
N LYS A 126 28.10 6.30 1.10
CA LYS A 126 28.33 5.92 2.51
C LYS A 126 28.80 4.48 2.69
N ILE A 127 28.44 3.56 1.78
CA ILE A 127 28.87 2.17 1.89
C ILE A 127 30.33 2.02 1.48
N LEU A 128 30.80 2.74 0.45
CA LEU A 128 32.20 2.66 -0.02
C LEU A 128 33.20 3.39 0.91
N GLU A 129 32.78 4.40 1.67
CA GLU A 129 33.67 5.06 2.64
C GLU A 129 33.87 4.24 3.93
N GLN A 130 32.92 3.37 4.29
CA GLN A 130 33.04 2.52 5.47
C GLN A 130 34.05 1.37 5.23
N PHE A 131 34.02 0.71 4.06
CA PHE A 131 34.94 -0.39 3.73
C PHE A 131 36.38 0.03 3.44
N SER A 132 36.63 1.32 3.17
CA SER A 132 37.99 1.82 2.91
C SER A 132 38.77 2.19 4.18
N SER A 133 38.11 2.32 5.34
CA SER A 133 38.79 2.69 6.59
C SER A 133 39.30 1.49 7.39
N ASP A 134 38.76 0.28 7.18
CA ASP A 134 39.15 -0.93 7.92
C ASP A 134 40.34 -1.69 7.32
N LYS A 135 41.03 -1.12 6.30
CA LYS A 135 42.22 -1.73 5.69
C LYS A 135 43.56 -1.06 6.08
N ASN A 136 43.57 -0.16 7.05
CA ASN A 136 44.80 0.47 7.58
C ASN A 136 45.14 -0.01 9.00
N PHE A 137 45.07 -1.32 9.24
CA PHE A 137 45.71 -1.93 10.40
C PHE A 137 46.24 -3.33 10.03
N LEU A 138 47.29 -3.33 9.21
CA LEU A 138 48.40 -4.29 9.18
C LEU A 138 49.53 -3.69 8.35
#